data_AF-A0A450X8J8-F1
#
_entry.id   AF-A0A450X8J8-F1
#
_cell.length_a   1.000
_cell.length_b   1.000
_cell.length_c   1.000
_cell.angle_alpha   90.00
_cell.angle_beta   90.00
_cell.angle_gamma   90.00
#
_symmetry.space_group_name_H-M   'P 1'
#
loop_
_entity.id
_entity.type
_entity.pdbx_description
1 polymer ?
#
loop_
_entity_poly.entity_id
_entity_poly.type
_entity_poly.pdbx_seq_one_letter_code
_entity_poly.pdbx_strand_id
1 'polypeptide(L)'
;GLDKVFITGVSPVVMSDISSGYNVARNISLISGYHDLCGFHEHEIAEALAQIGLECDLPEAKVQEALAMMRTFYNGYRFGYGSNDSPLLYNPTLALYFFQNYQEECAYPRDILDDNLAMDRNRIEYIARLPHGQELVTKTLDPNEPLLIEQLAKRFGVQDMLTTTRDQSFLASLMYYLGVLTIADSGDAMGRLTLRIPNLVIRRLYVERIRDATFPEYEDRETARHAAEHFYTSGDLEPLCDFIETRYFQ
;
A
#
# COMPACT_ATOMS: atom_id res chain seq x y z
N GLY A 1 5.31 37.77 9.55
CA GLY A 1 4.91 36.79 8.53
C GLY A 1 5.17 35.40 9.07
N LEU A 2 4.79 34.35 8.34
CA LEU A 2 5.25 32.98 8.64
C LEU A 2 6.70 32.83 8.16
N ASP A 3 7.63 32.58 9.08
CA ASP A 3 9.06 32.51 8.75
C ASP A 3 9.49 31.11 8.28
N LYS A 4 8.83 30.05 8.79
CA LYS A 4 9.08 28.65 8.43
C LYS A 4 7.79 27.84 8.49
N VAL A 5 7.63 26.91 7.58
CA VAL A 5 6.50 25.98 7.52
C VAL A 5 7.04 24.57 7.32
N PHE A 6 6.53 23.62 8.09
CA PHE A 6 6.76 22.18 7.89
C PHE A 6 5.44 21.54 7.48
N ILE A 7 5.46 20.76 6.40
CA ILE A 7 4.25 20.15 5.83
C ILE A 7 4.57 18.68 5.56
N THR A 8 3.67 17.79 5.98
CA THR A 8 3.71 16.36 5.72
C THR A 8 2.49 15.95 4.89
N GLY A 9 2.52 14.75 4.30
CA GLY A 9 1.39 14.21 3.54
C GLY A 9 1.11 14.88 2.19
N VAL A 10 2.04 15.71 1.68
CA VAL A 10 1.91 16.35 0.37
C VAL A 10 2.59 15.51 -0.71
N SER A 11 1.81 15.06 -1.69
CA SER A 11 2.34 14.36 -2.86
C SER A 11 3.19 15.31 -3.71
N PRO A 12 4.32 14.85 -4.28
CA PRO A 12 5.12 15.63 -5.24
C PRO A 12 4.35 16.11 -6.49
N VAL A 13 3.21 15.50 -6.80
CA VAL A 13 2.26 15.99 -7.82
C VAL A 13 1.76 17.38 -7.48
N VAL A 14 1.34 17.57 -6.23
CA VAL A 14 0.78 18.85 -5.74
C VAL A 14 1.88 19.93 -5.67
N MET A 15 3.13 19.53 -5.38
CA MET A 15 4.25 20.48 -5.33
C MET A 15 4.75 20.93 -6.71
N SER A 16 4.44 20.20 -7.78
CA SER A 16 4.98 20.51 -9.11
C SER A 16 4.21 21.65 -9.81
N ASP A 17 2.92 21.85 -9.48
CA ASP A 17 2.06 22.85 -10.14
C ASP A 17 1.44 23.90 -9.20
N ILE A 18 1.58 23.77 -7.87
CA ILE A 18 1.24 24.87 -6.97
C ILE A 18 2.29 25.97 -7.15
N SER A 19 1.82 27.11 -7.66
CA SER A 19 2.43 28.43 -7.90
C SER A 19 3.85 28.69 -7.38
N SER A 20 4.58 29.56 -8.10
CA SER A 20 5.96 30.06 -7.87
C SER A 20 6.47 30.26 -6.42
N GLY A 21 5.59 30.33 -5.41
CA GLY A 21 5.92 30.47 -3.99
C GLY A 21 6.44 29.21 -3.28
N TYR A 22 6.22 28.00 -3.82
CA TYR A 22 6.78 26.76 -3.23
C TYR A 22 8.15 26.34 -3.80
N ASN A 23 8.71 27.10 -4.74
CA ASN A 23 10.08 26.87 -5.26
C ASN A 23 11.17 27.00 -4.19
N VAL A 24 10.85 27.56 -3.02
CA VAL A 24 11.74 27.65 -1.84
C VAL A 24 11.60 26.47 -0.88
N ALA A 25 10.65 25.56 -1.12
CA ALA A 25 10.45 24.39 -0.27
C ALA A 25 11.54 23.34 -0.49
N ARG A 26 12.08 22.82 0.61
CA ARG A 26 13.04 21.72 0.58
C ARG A 26 12.29 20.41 0.79
N ASN A 27 12.30 19.53 -0.22
CA ASN A 27 11.82 18.16 -0.05
C ASN A 27 12.83 17.37 0.82
N ILE A 28 12.36 16.83 1.93
CA ILE A 28 13.15 16.02 2.87
C ILE A 28 12.64 14.59 3.01
N SER A 29 11.65 14.17 2.21
CA SER A 29 10.93 12.90 2.38
C SER A 29 11.81 11.64 2.27
N LEU A 30 12.98 11.74 1.62
CA LEU A 30 13.92 10.64 1.44
C LEU A 30 15.18 10.76 2.31
N ILE A 31 15.22 11.74 3.21
CA ILE A 31 16.33 11.94 4.14
C ILE A 31 16.11 11.06 5.37
N SER A 32 17.07 10.19 5.64
CA SER A 32 16.98 9.16 6.69
C SER A 32 16.63 9.66 8.07
N GLY A 33 17.14 10.84 8.46
CA GLY A 33 16.84 11.45 9.75
C GLY A 33 15.38 11.87 9.96
N TYR A 34 14.50 11.75 8.96
CA TYR A 34 13.09 12.13 9.06
C TYR A 34 12.12 10.98 8.82
N HIS A 35 12.60 9.75 8.62
CA HIS A 35 11.73 8.61 8.31
C HIS A 35 10.74 8.29 9.44
N ASP A 36 11.16 8.47 10.69
CA ASP A 36 10.31 8.25 11.88
C ASP A 36 9.07 9.16 11.91
N LEU A 37 9.05 10.24 11.12
CA LEU A 37 7.86 11.10 10.99
C LEU A 37 6.77 10.50 10.08
N CYS A 38 7.08 9.40 9.38
CA CYS A 38 6.20 8.83 8.35
C CYS A 38 5.44 7.58 8.83
N GLY A 39 5.70 7.07 10.02
CA GLY A 39 5.14 5.81 10.50
C GLY A 39 5.52 5.47 11.92
N PHE A 40 4.99 4.36 12.43
CA PHE A 40 5.37 3.81 13.74
C PHE A 40 6.34 2.66 13.56
N HIS A 41 7.24 2.48 14.53
CA HIS A 41 8.08 1.30 14.68
C HIS A 41 7.34 0.19 15.42
N GLU A 42 7.82 -1.04 15.25
CA GLU A 42 7.19 -2.22 15.87
C GLU A 42 7.14 -2.16 17.41
N HIS A 43 8.15 -1.58 18.04
CA HIS A 43 8.17 -1.45 19.50
C HIS A 43 7.09 -0.47 19.99
N GLU A 44 6.84 0.63 19.27
CA GLU A 44 5.76 1.58 19.58
C GLU A 44 4.39 0.90 19.44
N ILE A 45 4.21 0.06 18.41
CA ILE A 45 3.00 -0.73 18.24
C ILE A 45 2.82 -1.72 19.39
N ALA A 46 3.88 -2.44 19.76
CA ALA A 46 3.84 -3.41 20.85
C ALA A 46 3.51 -2.76 22.20
N GLU A 47 4.10 -1.59 22.49
CA GLU A 47 3.83 -0.82 23.72
C GLU A 47 2.37 -0.35 23.79
N ALA A 48 1.82 0.17 22.69
CA ALA A 48 0.42 0.57 22.62
C ALA A 48 -0.53 -0.62 22.81
N LEU A 49 -0.26 -1.76 22.16
CA LEU A 49 -1.07 -2.97 22.31
C LEU A 49 -1.00 -3.55 23.73
N ALA A 50 0.16 -3.48 24.38
CA ALA A 50 0.31 -3.93 25.77
C ALA A 50 -0.52 -3.07 26.73
N GLN A 51 -0.53 -1.75 26.52
CA GLN A 51 -1.37 -0.83 27.31
C GLN A 51 -2.85 -1.14 27.13
N ILE A 52 -3.32 -1.27 25.89
CA ILE A 52 -4.72 -1.63 25.59
C ILE A 52 -5.05 -3.01 26.17
N GLY A 53 -4.14 -3.98 26.07
CA GLY A 53 -4.31 -5.33 26.61
C GLY A 53 -4.54 -5.33 28.11
N LEU A 54 -3.81 -4.50 28.86
CA LEU A 54 -4.01 -4.30 30.30
C LEU A 54 -5.36 -3.64 30.62
N GLU A 55 -5.76 -2.62 29.85
CA GLU A 55 -7.05 -1.94 30.03
C GLU A 55 -8.25 -2.86 29.78
N CYS A 56 -8.11 -3.77 28.80
CA CYS A 56 -9.15 -4.72 28.40
C CYS A 56 -9.09 -6.08 29.12
N ASP A 57 -8.16 -6.28 30.06
CA ASP A 57 -7.90 -7.58 30.75
C ASP A 57 -7.69 -8.74 29.76
N LEU A 58 -6.97 -8.48 28.67
CA LEU A 58 -6.71 -9.46 27.63
C LEU A 58 -5.52 -10.37 27.99
N PRO A 59 -5.60 -11.68 27.72
CA PRO A 59 -4.44 -12.55 27.85
C PRO A 59 -3.28 -12.08 26.98
N GLU A 60 -2.05 -12.22 27.47
CA GLU A 60 -0.83 -11.87 26.72
C GLU A 60 -0.80 -12.50 25.31
N ALA A 61 -1.28 -13.74 25.18
CA ALA A 61 -1.38 -14.43 23.89
C ALA A 61 -2.24 -13.66 22.86
N LYS A 62 -3.29 -12.95 23.30
CA LYS A 62 -4.14 -12.12 22.43
C LYS A 62 -3.46 -10.84 22.02
N VAL A 63 -2.69 -10.22 22.91
CA VAL A 63 -1.86 -9.05 22.59
C VAL A 63 -0.79 -9.40 21.55
N GLN A 64 -0.15 -10.57 21.70
CA GLN A 64 0.84 -11.06 20.73
C GLN A 64 0.22 -11.42 19.37
N GLU A 65 -1.00 -11.99 19.37
CA GLU A 65 -1.77 -12.23 18.14
C GLU A 65 -2.13 -10.91 17.45
N ALA A 66 -2.53 -9.87 18.20
CA ALA A 66 -2.78 -8.53 17.69
C ALA A 66 -1.53 -7.95 17.01
N LEU A 67 -0.37 -8.04 17.68
CA LEU A 67 0.89 -7.55 17.13
C LEU A 67 1.28 -8.30 15.84
N ALA A 68 1.12 -9.62 15.81
CA ALA A 68 1.39 -10.42 14.61
C ALA A 68 0.46 -10.06 13.44
N MET A 69 -0.81 -9.77 13.74
CA MET A 69 -1.77 -9.29 12.76
C MET A 69 -1.35 -7.93 12.20
N MET A 70 -1.10 -6.94 13.06
CA MET A 70 -0.65 -5.62 12.63
C MET A 70 0.66 -5.69 11.82
N ARG A 71 1.61 -6.56 12.20
CA ARG A 71 2.85 -6.78 11.45
C ARG A 71 2.58 -7.26 10.03
N THR A 72 1.62 -8.16 9.87
CA THR A 72 1.28 -8.76 8.56
C THR A 72 0.51 -7.79 7.66
N PHE A 73 -0.42 -7.03 8.25
CA PHE A 73 -1.36 -6.22 7.49
C PHE A 73 -0.92 -4.76 7.33
N TYR A 74 -0.17 -4.19 8.27
CA TYR A 74 0.06 -2.73 8.35
C TYR A 74 1.53 -2.29 8.34
N ASN A 75 2.47 -3.17 8.72
CA ASN A 75 3.91 -2.91 8.56
C ASN A 75 4.32 -2.97 7.08
N GLY A 76 5.56 -2.64 6.76
CA GLY A 76 6.16 -2.94 5.46
C GLY A 76 6.64 -1.73 4.68
N TYR A 77 6.35 -0.51 5.15
CA TYR A 77 6.73 0.72 4.47
C TYR A 77 8.19 1.08 4.73
N ARG A 78 8.86 1.53 3.68
CA ARG A 78 10.22 2.05 3.70
C ARG A 78 10.23 3.42 3.04
N PHE A 79 10.59 4.42 3.84
CA PHE A 79 10.89 5.75 3.35
C PHE A 79 12.40 5.85 3.18
N GLY A 80 12.85 6.42 2.05
CA GLY A 80 14.27 6.59 1.72
C GLY A 80 15.05 5.34 1.27
N TYR A 81 16.33 5.57 0.93
CA TYR A 81 17.25 4.60 0.32
C TYR A 81 18.15 3.89 1.36
N GLY A 82 17.67 3.75 2.60
CA GLY A 82 18.47 3.30 3.74
C GLY A 82 19.04 1.89 3.60
N SER A 83 19.93 1.52 4.53
CA SER A 83 20.51 0.17 4.61
C SER A 83 19.43 -0.88 4.84
N ASN A 84 19.73 -2.13 4.46
CA ASN A 84 18.86 -3.29 4.64
C ASN A 84 18.40 -3.48 6.11
N ASP A 85 19.14 -2.94 7.08
CA ASP A 85 18.83 -3.05 8.51
C ASP A 85 17.90 -1.93 9.03
N SER A 86 17.50 -0.98 8.19
CA SER A 86 16.57 0.07 8.60
C SER A 86 15.20 -0.56 8.84
N PRO A 87 14.59 -0.38 10.04
CA PRO A 87 13.29 -0.96 10.34
C PRO A 87 12.22 -0.46 9.37
N LEU A 88 11.27 -1.34 9.07
CA LEU A 88 10.07 -0.98 8.31
C LEU A 88 9.08 -0.28 9.25
N LEU A 89 8.29 0.61 8.67
CA LEU A 89 7.31 1.39 9.40
C LEU A 89 5.89 0.90 9.13
N TYR A 90 5.07 1.05 10.16
CA TYR A 90 3.64 0.83 10.12
C TYR A 90 2.94 2.08 9.59
N ASN A 91 1.94 1.90 8.74
CA ASN A 91 1.08 2.99 8.28
C ASN A 91 0.31 3.59 9.47
N PRO A 92 0.47 4.90 9.78
CA PRO A 92 -0.18 5.51 10.94
C PRO A 92 -1.69 5.42 10.94
N THR A 93 -2.35 5.65 9.80
CA THR A 93 -3.81 5.61 9.69
C THR A 93 -4.35 4.23 10.06
N LEU A 94 -3.73 3.17 9.53
CA LEU A 94 -4.13 1.79 9.81
C LEU A 94 -3.82 1.38 11.25
N ALA A 95 -2.66 1.79 11.77
CA ALA A 95 -2.29 1.49 13.14
C ALA A 95 -3.27 2.13 14.13
N LEU A 96 -3.58 3.42 13.94
CA LEU A 96 -4.53 4.15 14.79
C LEU A 96 -5.95 3.60 14.67
N TYR A 97 -6.39 3.25 13.45
CA TYR A 97 -7.68 2.57 13.24
C TYR A 97 -7.77 1.26 14.04
N PHE A 98 -6.73 0.44 14.00
CA PHE A 98 -6.70 -0.81 14.74
C PHE A 98 -6.72 -0.57 16.25
N PHE A 99 -5.90 0.35 16.76
CA PHE A 99 -5.89 0.68 18.18
C PHE A 99 -7.24 1.16 18.67
N GLN A 100 -7.92 2.01 17.90
CA GLN A 100 -9.24 2.50 18.25
C GLN A 100 -10.23 1.35 18.42
N ASN A 101 -10.33 0.45 17.44
CA ASN A 101 -11.22 -0.70 17.52
C ASN A 101 -10.83 -1.65 18.66
N TYR A 102 -9.53 -1.90 18.83
CA TYR A 102 -9.01 -2.80 19.85
C TYR A 102 -9.26 -2.28 21.26
N GLN A 103 -9.22 -0.96 21.46
CA GLN A 103 -9.52 -0.33 22.74
C GLN A 103 -11.03 -0.23 23.01
N GLU A 104 -11.85 0.09 22.00
CA GLU A 104 -13.30 0.27 22.19
C GLU A 104 -14.05 -1.06 22.37
N GLU A 105 -13.67 -2.10 21.62
CA GLU A 105 -14.37 -3.39 21.60
C GLU A 105 -13.61 -4.51 22.34
N CYS A 106 -12.39 -4.23 22.82
CA CYS A 106 -11.47 -5.24 23.36
C CYS A 106 -11.30 -6.45 22.42
N ALA A 107 -11.39 -6.20 21.10
CA ALA A 107 -11.40 -7.18 20.04
C ALA A 107 -10.82 -6.59 18.75
N TYR A 108 -10.36 -7.44 17.83
CA TYR A 108 -9.85 -7.00 16.54
C TYR A 108 -10.93 -6.26 15.73
N PRO A 109 -10.54 -5.27 14.89
CA PRO A 109 -11.49 -4.69 13.94
C PRO A 109 -12.08 -5.78 13.05
N ARG A 110 -13.38 -5.74 12.82
CA ARG A 110 -14.07 -6.69 11.94
C ARG A 110 -13.57 -6.56 10.50
N ASP A 111 -13.34 -5.33 10.07
CA ASP A 111 -12.75 -5.01 8.78
C ASP A 111 -11.31 -4.56 8.99
N ILE A 112 -10.34 -5.27 8.41
CA ILE A 112 -8.91 -4.92 8.54
C ILE A 112 -8.57 -3.62 7.79
N LEU A 113 -9.42 -3.19 6.86
CA LEU A 113 -9.24 -2.02 6.02
C LEU A 113 -10.14 -0.88 6.50
N ASP A 114 -9.52 0.23 6.89
CA ASP A 114 -10.25 1.46 7.18
C ASP A 114 -10.82 2.08 5.89
N ASP A 115 -12.05 2.59 5.94
CA ASP A 115 -12.72 3.19 4.77
C ASP A 115 -11.98 4.41 4.21
N ASN A 116 -11.14 5.09 5.01
CA ASN A 116 -10.32 6.20 4.48
C ASN A 116 -9.26 5.71 3.48
N LEU A 117 -8.94 4.41 3.44
CA LEU A 117 -8.11 3.79 2.42
C LEU A 117 -8.86 3.38 1.16
N ALA A 118 -10.19 3.55 1.10
CA ALA A 118 -10.92 3.42 -0.16
C ALA A 118 -10.36 4.35 -1.25
N MET A 119 -9.74 5.48 -0.84
CA MET A 119 -9.00 6.36 -1.74
C MET A 119 -7.79 5.68 -2.41
N ASP A 120 -7.13 4.72 -1.76
CA ASP A 120 -5.97 4.04 -2.32
C ASP A 120 -6.33 3.09 -3.47
N ARG A 121 -7.52 2.49 -3.42
CA ARG A 121 -8.06 1.75 -4.58
C ARG A 121 -8.28 2.67 -5.77
N ASN A 122 -8.81 3.88 -5.55
CA ASN A 122 -8.97 4.88 -6.60
C ASN A 122 -7.63 5.34 -7.18
N ARG A 123 -6.55 5.34 -6.38
CA ARG A 123 -5.19 5.66 -6.84
C ARG A 123 -4.64 4.57 -7.78
N ILE A 124 -4.79 3.29 -7.43
CA ILE A 124 -4.39 2.17 -8.30
C ILE A 124 -5.23 2.20 -9.58
N GLU A 125 -6.53 2.44 -9.47
CA GLU A 125 -7.44 2.57 -10.61
C GLU A 125 -7.04 3.71 -11.54
N TYR A 126 -6.74 4.89 -10.99
CA TYR A 126 -6.23 6.01 -11.75
C TYR A 126 -4.98 5.63 -12.54
N ILE A 127 -4.01 4.95 -11.90
CA ILE A 127 -2.76 4.53 -12.52
C ILE A 127 -2.99 3.50 -13.62
N ALA A 128 -3.84 2.52 -13.38
CA ALA A 128 -4.16 1.48 -14.35
C ALA A 128 -4.77 2.04 -15.65
N ARG A 129 -5.50 3.17 -15.59
CA ARG A 129 -6.07 3.86 -16.76
C ARG A 129 -5.04 4.65 -17.58
N LEU A 130 -3.82 4.82 -17.08
CA LEU A 130 -2.76 5.55 -17.75
C LEU A 130 -2.10 4.63 -18.79
N PRO A 131 -1.50 5.16 -19.88
CA PRO A 131 -0.77 4.35 -20.84
C PRO A 131 0.27 3.47 -20.14
N HIS A 132 0.28 2.16 -20.45
CA HIS A 132 1.12 1.12 -19.81
C HIS A 132 0.85 0.87 -18.31
N GLY A 133 -0.11 1.57 -17.71
CA GLY A 133 -0.43 1.45 -16.29
C GLY A 133 -1.07 0.13 -15.90
N GLN A 134 -2.01 -0.39 -16.71
CA GLN A 134 -2.64 -1.69 -16.45
C GLN A 134 -1.60 -2.83 -16.44
N GLU A 135 -0.68 -2.84 -17.41
CA GLU A 135 0.41 -3.82 -17.48
C GLU A 135 1.31 -3.73 -16.24
N LEU A 136 1.70 -2.51 -15.84
CA LEU A 136 2.48 -2.27 -14.64
C LEU A 136 1.79 -2.78 -13.36
N VAL A 137 0.49 -2.49 -13.20
CA VAL A 137 -0.31 -2.91 -12.03
C VAL A 137 -0.39 -4.43 -11.97
N THR A 138 -0.65 -5.12 -13.09
CA THR A 138 -0.67 -6.58 -13.15
C THR A 138 0.71 -7.17 -12.84
N LYS A 139 1.77 -6.66 -13.47
CA LYS A 139 3.16 -7.11 -13.24
C LYS A 139 3.59 -6.98 -11.79
N THR A 140 3.15 -5.92 -11.11
CA THR A 140 3.47 -5.66 -9.70
C THR A 140 3.01 -6.78 -8.75
N LEU A 141 1.98 -7.55 -9.12
CA LEU A 141 1.50 -8.67 -8.32
C LEU A 141 2.30 -9.96 -8.50
N ASP A 142 3.08 -10.07 -9.59
CA ASP A 142 3.89 -11.26 -9.89
C ASP A 142 5.13 -11.28 -8.99
N PRO A 143 5.24 -12.24 -8.06
CA PRO A 143 6.40 -12.33 -7.17
C PRO A 143 7.70 -12.68 -7.91
N ASN A 144 7.64 -13.18 -9.14
CA ASN A 144 8.80 -13.60 -9.92
C ASN A 144 9.38 -12.46 -10.78
N GLU A 145 8.61 -11.39 -10.99
CA GLU A 145 9.03 -10.24 -11.79
C GLU A 145 9.12 -8.96 -10.93
N PRO A 146 10.23 -8.76 -10.19
CA PRO A 146 10.39 -7.58 -9.36
C PRO A 146 10.35 -6.29 -10.20
N LEU A 147 9.67 -5.28 -9.68
CA LEU A 147 9.57 -3.99 -10.33
C LEU A 147 10.85 -3.18 -10.10
N LEU A 148 11.63 -3.00 -11.17
CA LEU A 148 12.91 -2.30 -11.14
C LEU A 148 12.82 -0.93 -11.79
N ILE A 149 13.39 0.09 -11.15
CA ILE A 149 13.52 1.45 -11.68
C ILE A 149 14.92 2.01 -11.38
N GLU A 150 15.45 2.89 -12.23
CA GLU A 150 16.77 3.49 -11.98
C GLU A 150 16.75 4.44 -10.78
N GLN A 151 15.72 5.27 -10.69
CA GLN A 151 15.54 6.26 -9.63
C GLN A 151 14.09 6.69 -9.52
N LEU A 152 13.71 7.22 -8.36
CA LEU A 152 12.40 7.85 -8.18
C LEU A 152 12.32 9.17 -8.96
N ALA A 153 11.24 9.35 -9.72
CA ALA A 153 10.90 10.61 -10.35
C ALA A 153 10.67 11.69 -9.28
N LYS A 154 11.29 12.86 -9.43
CA LYS A 154 11.26 13.93 -8.42
C LYS A 154 10.14 14.96 -8.64
N ARG A 155 9.53 14.96 -9.83
CA ARG A 155 8.52 15.94 -10.26
C ARG A 155 7.46 15.22 -11.09
N PHE A 156 6.23 15.66 -10.93
CA PHE A 156 5.06 15.13 -11.62
C PHE A 156 4.23 16.32 -12.09
N GLY A 157 4.71 17.04 -13.11
CA GLY A 157 3.92 18.12 -13.69
C GLY A 157 2.64 17.56 -14.30
N VAL A 158 1.52 18.26 -14.15
CA VAL A 158 0.22 17.88 -14.74
C VAL A 158 0.34 17.75 -16.25
N GLN A 159 1.16 18.58 -16.91
CA GLN A 159 1.45 18.40 -18.34
C GLN A 159 2.23 17.12 -18.64
N ASP A 160 3.21 16.75 -17.80
CA ASP A 160 3.96 15.50 -17.94
C ASP A 160 3.04 14.28 -17.76
N MET A 161 2.09 14.40 -16.82
CA MET A 161 0.99 13.44 -16.71
C MET A 161 0.20 13.41 -18.03
N LEU A 162 -0.25 14.52 -18.59
CA LEU A 162 -1.16 14.50 -19.74
C LEU A 162 -0.52 14.18 -21.11
N THR A 163 0.79 14.35 -21.30
CA THR A 163 1.37 14.46 -22.67
C THR A 163 2.56 13.54 -23.00
N THR A 164 3.24 12.97 -22.01
CA THR A 164 4.50 12.22 -22.25
C THR A 164 4.26 10.72 -22.34
N THR A 165 4.97 10.02 -23.24
CA THR A 165 5.10 8.55 -23.22
C THR A 165 5.68 8.15 -21.87
N ARG A 166 4.81 7.69 -20.97
CA ARG A 166 5.18 7.45 -19.58
C ARG A 166 5.98 6.17 -19.50
N ASP A 167 7.23 6.32 -19.08
CA ASP A 167 8.05 5.15 -18.80
C ASP A 167 7.60 4.49 -17.48
N GLN A 168 7.98 3.23 -17.33
CA GLN A 168 7.72 2.45 -16.11
C GLN A 168 8.19 3.19 -14.85
N SER A 169 9.33 3.87 -14.93
CA SER A 169 9.93 4.62 -13.82
C SER A 169 9.01 5.72 -13.29
N PHE A 170 8.38 6.49 -14.17
CA PHE A 170 7.44 7.54 -13.76
C PHE A 170 6.23 6.98 -13.03
N LEU A 171 5.55 5.99 -13.61
CA LEU A 171 4.35 5.40 -13.00
C LEU A 171 4.67 4.69 -11.68
N ALA A 172 5.75 3.92 -11.64
CA ALA A 172 6.22 3.24 -10.44
C ALA A 172 6.60 4.25 -9.33
N SER A 173 7.21 5.38 -9.68
CA SER A 173 7.49 6.46 -8.73
C SER A 173 6.21 7.10 -8.21
N LEU A 174 5.19 7.30 -9.06
CA LEU A 174 3.90 7.80 -8.61
C LEU A 174 3.25 6.83 -7.62
N MET A 175 3.26 5.53 -7.93
CA MET A 175 2.76 4.46 -7.06
C MET A 175 3.47 4.46 -5.69
N TYR A 176 4.79 4.70 -5.67
CA TYR A 176 5.54 4.90 -4.43
C TYR A 176 5.04 6.09 -3.61
N TYR A 177 4.91 7.28 -4.21
CA TYR A 177 4.45 8.46 -3.47
C TYR A 177 2.98 8.40 -3.05
N LEU A 178 2.17 7.58 -3.71
CA LEU A 178 0.79 7.30 -3.34
C LEU A 178 0.66 6.22 -2.25
N GLY A 179 1.77 5.64 -1.80
CA GLY A 179 1.80 4.63 -0.74
C GLY A 179 1.32 3.24 -1.18
N VAL A 180 1.10 3.02 -2.47
CA VAL A 180 0.69 1.70 -3.01
C VAL A 180 1.90 0.83 -3.38
N LEU A 181 3.10 1.43 -3.43
CA LEU A 181 4.39 0.74 -3.45
C LEU A 181 5.34 1.31 -2.39
N THR A 182 6.33 0.50 -2.06
CA THR A 182 7.45 0.87 -1.20
C THR A 182 8.77 0.40 -1.83
N ILE A 183 9.88 1.00 -1.42
CA ILE A 183 11.22 0.51 -1.75
C ILE A 183 11.44 -0.82 -1.00
N ALA A 184 11.88 -1.85 -1.72
CA ALA A 184 12.26 -3.14 -1.17
C ALA A 184 13.73 -3.11 -0.65
N ASP A 185 14.11 -4.13 0.10
CA ASP A 185 15.47 -4.25 0.61
C ASP A 185 16.44 -4.58 -0.52
N SER A 186 17.51 -3.80 -0.60
CA SER A 186 18.52 -3.80 -1.66
C SER A 186 18.00 -3.55 -3.08
N GLY A 187 18.71 -2.69 -3.80
CA GLY A 187 18.61 -2.63 -5.24
C GLY A 187 19.09 -3.93 -5.89
N ASP A 188 18.86 -4.07 -7.18
CA ASP A 188 19.43 -5.20 -7.91
C ASP A 188 20.97 -5.09 -8.02
N ALA A 189 21.61 -6.12 -8.59
CA ALA A 189 23.06 -6.15 -8.79
C ALA A 189 23.61 -4.98 -9.64
N MET A 190 22.72 -4.25 -10.34
CA MET A 190 23.05 -3.10 -11.18
C MET A 190 22.76 -1.76 -10.48
N GLY A 191 22.33 -1.78 -9.22
CA GLY A 191 22.04 -0.58 -8.42
C GLY A 191 20.67 0.06 -8.71
N ARG A 192 19.79 -0.62 -9.45
CA ARG A 192 18.40 -0.16 -9.66
C ARG A 192 17.59 -0.39 -8.40
N LEU A 193 16.63 0.49 -8.14
CA LEU A 193 15.70 0.35 -7.03
C LEU A 193 14.69 -0.75 -7.34
N THR A 194 14.53 -1.65 -6.38
CA THR A 194 13.44 -2.65 -6.38
C THR A 194 12.25 -2.07 -5.62
N LEU A 195 11.07 -2.10 -6.22
CA LEU A 195 9.82 -1.72 -5.55
C LEU A 195 8.96 -2.96 -5.29
N ARG A 196 8.20 -2.91 -4.19
CA ARG A 196 7.27 -3.97 -3.80
C ARG A 196 5.99 -3.40 -3.21
N ILE A 197 4.96 -4.24 -3.14
CA ILE A 197 3.76 -3.98 -2.34
C ILE A 197 4.14 -4.09 -0.85
N PRO A 198 3.82 -3.11 0.01
CA PRO A 198 4.29 -3.08 1.39
C PRO A 198 3.70 -4.18 2.27
N ASN A 199 2.40 -4.49 2.11
CA ASN A 199 1.70 -5.45 2.97
C ASN A 199 0.42 -6.00 2.33
N LEU A 200 -0.27 -6.89 3.07
CA LEU A 200 -1.49 -7.55 2.60
C LEU A 200 -2.67 -6.60 2.42
N VAL A 201 -2.76 -5.49 3.17
CA VAL A 201 -3.81 -4.48 2.97
C VAL A 201 -3.68 -3.87 1.58
N ILE A 202 -2.49 -3.39 1.22
CA ILE A 202 -2.27 -2.82 -0.11
C ILE A 202 -2.38 -3.92 -1.18
N ARG A 203 -1.87 -5.13 -0.93
CA ARG A 203 -1.97 -6.24 -1.90
C ARG A 203 -3.42 -6.58 -2.23
N ARG A 204 -4.31 -6.57 -1.24
CA ARG A 204 -5.74 -6.77 -1.43
C ARG A 204 -6.32 -5.75 -2.41
N LEU A 205 -5.92 -4.48 -2.35
CA LEU A 205 -6.40 -3.44 -3.26
C LEU A 205 -6.04 -3.74 -4.73
N TYR A 206 -4.85 -4.26 -4.99
CA TYR A 206 -4.45 -4.69 -6.34
C TYR A 206 -5.30 -5.87 -6.82
N VAL A 207 -5.49 -6.89 -5.98
CA VAL A 207 -6.28 -8.08 -6.32
C VAL A 207 -7.74 -7.72 -6.58
N GLU A 208 -8.35 -6.90 -5.73
CA GLU A 208 -9.72 -6.43 -5.91
C GLU A 208 -9.87 -5.66 -7.23
N ARG A 209 -8.91 -4.79 -7.55
CA ARG A 209 -8.93 -4.03 -8.79
C ARG A 209 -8.79 -4.92 -10.04
N ILE A 210 -7.91 -5.94 -10.01
CA ILE A 210 -7.82 -6.89 -11.12
C ILE A 210 -9.13 -7.67 -11.25
N ARG A 211 -9.65 -8.20 -10.15
CA ARG A 211 -10.94 -8.90 -10.13
C ARG A 211 -12.04 -8.05 -10.76
N ASP A 212 -12.15 -6.78 -10.41
CA ASP A 212 -13.21 -5.92 -10.97
C ASP A 212 -13.00 -5.58 -12.45
N ALA A 213 -11.75 -5.49 -12.90
CA ALA A 213 -11.43 -5.25 -14.31
C ALA A 213 -11.64 -6.51 -15.17
N THR A 214 -11.38 -7.69 -14.60
CA THR A 214 -11.58 -8.98 -15.24
C THR A 214 -13.05 -9.40 -15.24
N PHE A 215 -13.77 -9.15 -14.15
CA PHE A 215 -15.15 -9.57 -13.92
C PHE A 215 -16.04 -8.34 -13.62
N PRO A 216 -16.29 -7.49 -14.64
CA PRO A 216 -17.06 -6.26 -14.45
C PRO A 216 -18.56 -6.52 -14.25
N GLU A 217 -19.06 -7.66 -14.75
CA GLU A 217 -20.48 -7.99 -14.74
C GLU A 217 -20.95 -8.50 -13.36
N TYR A 218 -22.20 -8.17 -13.01
CA TYR A 218 -22.81 -8.61 -11.76
C TYR A 218 -22.89 -10.14 -11.67
N GLU A 219 -23.23 -10.81 -12.78
CA GLU A 219 -23.38 -12.27 -12.83
C GLU A 219 -22.07 -12.99 -12.57
N ASP A 220 -20.95 -12.44 -13.07
CA ASP A 220 -19.61 -12.99 -12.82
C ASP A 220 -19.24 -12.86 -11.34
N ARG A 221 -19.58 -11.73 -10.70
CA ARG A 221 -19.31 -11.52 -9.28
C ARG A 221 -20.10 -12.47 -8.39
N GLU A 222 -21.38 -12.68 -8.69
CA GLU A 222 -22.20 -13.63 -7.93
C GLU A 222 -21.74 -15.07 -8.13
N THR A 223 -21.37 -15.44 -9.35
CA THR A 223 -20.83 -16.79 -9.63
C THR A 223 -19.51 -17.01 -8.89
N ALA A 224 -18.59 -16.04 -8.94
CA ALA A 224 -17.34 -16.08 -8.19
C ALA A 224 -17.57 -16.18 -6.67
N ARG A 225 -18.54 -15.42 -6.14
CA ARG A 225 -18.91 -15.44 -4.72
C ARG A 225 -19.41 -16.82 -4.30
N HIS A 226 -20.32 -17.42 -5.06
CA HIS A 226 -20.83 -18.76 -4.76
C HIS A 226 -19.75 -19.85 -4.86
N ALA A 227 -18.86 -19.76 -5.86
CA ALA A 227 -17.73 -20.68 -5.98
C ALA A 227 -16.75 -20.55 -4.79
N ALA A 228 -16.48 -19.33 -4.33
CA ALA A 228 -15.65 -19.09 -3.16
C ALA A 228 -16.31 -19.59 -1.86
N GLU A 229 -17.61 -19.31 -1.66
CA GLU A 229 -18.38 -19.83 -0.51
C GLU A 229 -18.41 -21.36 -0.48
N HIS A 230 -18.55 -22.00 -1.64
CA HIS A 230 -18.44 -23.44 -1.75
C HIS A 230 -17.06 -23.92 -1.29
N PHE A 231 -15.98 -23.37 -1.85
CA PHE A 231 -14.63 -23.72 -1.46
C PHE A 231 -14.38 -23.54 0.05
N TYR A 232 -14.84 -22.45 0.66
CA TYR A 232 -14.65 -22.21 2.10
C TYR A 232 -15.37 -23.22 2.99
N THR A 233 -16.46 -23.82 2.51
CA THR A 233 -17.28 -24.74 3.29
C THR A 233 -16.96 -26.21 3.00
N SER A 234 -16.61 -26.56 1.77
CA SER A 234 -16.35 -27.93 1.34
C SER A 234 -14.86 -28.26 1.21
N GLY A 235 -13.99 -27.25 1.07
CA GLY A 235 -12.60 -27.41 0.67
C GLY A 235 -12.41 -27.77 -0.81
N ASP A 236 -13.49 -27.86 -1.59
CA ASP A 236 -13.46 -28.17 -3.01
C ASP A 236 -13.18 -26.91 -3.84
N LEU A 237 -12.02 -26.91 -4.51
CA LEU A 237 -11.55 -25.78 -5.31
C LEU A 237 -12.08 -25.82 -6.75
N GLU A 238 -12.58 -26.97 -7.21
CA GLU A 238 -12.93 -27.19 -8.62
C GLU A 238 -13.90 -26.14 -9.19
N PRO A 239 -15.00 -25.76 -8.49
CA PRO A 239 -15.92 -24.77 -9.02
C PRO A 239 -15.30 -23.38 -9.20
N LEU A 240 -14.28 -23.05 -8.38
CA LEU A 240 -13.55 -21.80 -8.50
C LEU A 240 -12.54 -21.85 -9.66
N CYS A 241 -11.87 -22.98 -9.85
CA CYS A 241 -11.01 -23.21 -11.02
C CYS A 241 -11.81 -23.10 -12.32
N ASP A 242 -12.94 -23.80 -12.44
CA ASP A 242 -13.82 -23.77 -13.61
C ASP A 242 -14.28 -22.35 -13.95
N PHE A 243 -14.65 -21.58 -12.92
CA PHE A 243 -15.05 -20.18 -13.08
C PHE A 243 -13.92 -19.33 -13.68
N ILE A 244 -12.70 -19.49 -13.17
CA ILE A 244 -11.52 -18.76 -13.64
C ILE A 244 -11.15 -19.22 -15.06
N GLU A 245 -11.12 -20.53 -15.32
CA GLU A 245 -10.77 -21.10 -16.62
C GLU A 245 -11.69 -20.63 -17.75
N THR A 246 -12.99 -20.64 -17.49
CA THR A 246 -13.99 -20.29 -18.49
C THR A 246 -13.94 -18.80 -18.88
N ARG A 247 -13.47 -17.92 -17.99
CA ARG A 247 -13.58 -16.46 -18.17
C ARG A 247 -12.25 -15.73 -18.31
N TYR A 248 -11.17 -16.26 -17.74
CA TYR A 248 -9.86 -15.59 -17.72
C TYR A 248 -8.93 -16.05 -18.84
N PHE A 249 -9.03 -17.31 -19.27
CA PHE A 249 -8.11 -17.91 -20.24
C PHE A 249 -8.69 -18.04 -21.67
N GLN A 250 -9.79 -17.35 -21.98
CA GLN A 250 -10.35 -17.25 -23.32
C GLN A 250 -9.72 -16.12 -24.15
#